data_AF-A0A8W8JUE9-F1
#
_entry.id   AF-A0A8W8JUE9-F1
#
_cell.length_a   1.000
_cell.length_b   1.000
_cell.length_c   1.000
_cell.angle_alpha   90.00
_cell.angle_beta   90.00
_cell.angle_gamma   90.00
#
_symmetry.space_group_name_H-M   'P 1'
#
loop_
_entity.id
_entity.type
_entity.pdbx_description
1 polymer ?
#
loop_
_entity_poly.entity_id
_entity_poly.type
_entity_poly.pdbx_seq_one_letter_code
_entity_poly.pdbx_strand_id
1 'polypeptide(L)' 'QGGVVLVSHDERLIRMICKELWVVKDGTVKSLDGGFDEYRNIVEKELAENGI' A
#
# COMPACT_ATOMS: atom_id res chain seq x y z
N GLN A 1 20.63 9.05 12.80
CA GLN A 1 19.24 8.93 12.33
C GLN A 1 19.12 7.62 11.56
N GLY A 2 18.01 6.91 11.72
CA GLY A 2 17.75 5.64 11.03
C GLY A 2 16.35 5.63 10.44
N GLY A 3 16.10 4.68 9.54
CA GLY A 3 14.79 4.41 8.97
C GLY A 3 14.31 3.03 9.38
N VAL A 4 13.00 2.81 9.29
CA VAL A 4 12.37 1.50 9.50
C VAL A 4 11.51 1.22 8.29
N VAL A 5 11.67 0.04 7.71
CA VAL A 5 10.75 -0.49 6.70
C VAL A 5 9.84 -1.48 7.41
N LEU A 6 8.54 -1.22 7.37
CA LEU A 6 7.52 -2.11 7.90
C LEU A 6 6.81 -2.82 6.75
N VAL A 7 6.77 -4.15 6.80
CA VAL A 7 5.94 -4.98 5.94
C VAL A 7 4.91 -5.66 6.83
N SER A 8 3.63 -5.46 6.53
CA SER A 8 2.53 -6.01 7.32
C SER A 8 1.31 -6.25 6.43
N HIS A 9 0.43 -7.13 6.87
CA HIS A 9 -0.91 -7.30 6.32
C HIS A 9 -1.99 -6.62 7.19
N ASP A 10 -1.63 -6.09 8.37
CA ASP A 10 -2.55 -5.38 9.26
C ASP A 10 -2.64 -3.89 8.89
N GLU A 11 -3.80 -3.49 8.38
CA GLU A 11 -4.10 -2.10 7.99
C GLU A 11 -3.96 -1.11 9.15
N ARG A 12 -4.42 -1.46 10.36
CA ARG A 12 -4.41 -0.54 11.50
C ARG A 12 -2.97 -0.22 11.89
N LEU A 13 -2.12 -1.23 11.94
CA LEU A 13 -0.70 -1.04 12.24
C LEU A 13 -0.01 -0.15 11.20
N ILE A 14 -0.27 -0.39 9.90
CA ILE A 14 0.29 0.40 8.81
C ILE A 14 -0.15 1.86 8.94
N ARG A 15 -1.45 2.12 9.13
CA ARG A 15 -1.99 3.47 9.27
C ARG A 15 -1.49 4.22 10.51
N MET A 16 -1.21 3.51 11.60
CA MET A 16 -0.73 4.14 12.84
C MET A 16 0.74 4.55 12.79
N ILE A 17 1.58 3.80 12.08
CA ILE A 17 3.05 3.92 12.18
C ILE A 17 3.68 4.47 10.90
N CYS A 18 3.19 4.09 9.73
CA CYS A 18 3.82 4.44 8.46
C CYS A 18 3.50 5.88 8.06
N LYS A 19 4.54 6.61 7.65
CA LYS A 19 4.42 7.97 7.10
C LYS A 19 4.27 7.99 5.58
N GLU A 20 4.75 6.94 4.94
CA GLU A 20 4.73 6.71 3.50
C GLU A 20 4.30 5.28 3.24
N LEU A 21 3.58 5.06 2.15
CA LEU A 21 3.15 3.73 1.72
C LEU A 21 3.74 3.44 0.34
N TRP A 22 4.33 2.27 0.20
CA TRP A 22 5.01 1.85 -1.03
C TRP A 22 4.37 0.56 -1.51
N VAL A 23 3.99 0.51 -2.79
CA VAL A 23 3.42 -0.67 -3.44
C VAL A 23 4.46 -1.26 -4.38
N VAL A 24 4.65 -2.57 -4.26
CA VAL A 24 5.50 -3.36 -5.15
C VAL A 24 4.60 -4.17 -6.05
N LYS A 25 4.61 -3.86 -7.36
CA LYS A 25 3.81 -4.56 -8.37
C LYS A 25 4.46 -4.47 -9.74
N ASP A 26 4.31 -5.51 -10.55
CA ASP A 26 4.80 -5.59 -11.94
C ASP A 26 6.30 -5.30 -12.08
N GLY A 27 7.09 -5.76 -11.09
CA GLY A 27 8.54 -5.48 -11.02
C GLY A 27 8.90 -4.02 -10.74
N THR A 28 7.92 -3.18 -10.39
CA THR A 28 8.09 -1.76 -10.06
C THR A 28 7.71 -1.46 -8.62
N VAL A 29 8.24 -0.37 -8.09
CA VAL A 29 7.92 0.15 -6.76
C VAL A 29 7.40 1.57 -6.92
N LYS A 30 6.25 1.87 -6.31
CA LYS A 30 5.62 3.20 -6.37
C LYS A 30 5.21 3.64 -4.97
N SER A 31 5.51 4.89 -4.62
CA SER A 31 4.98 5.53 -3.42
C SER A 31 3.54 5.99 -3.67
N LEU A 32 2.68 5.88 -2.65
CA LEU A 32 1.30 6.33 -2.67
C LEU A 32 1.14 7.54 -1.75
N ASP A 33 0.81 8.69 -2.34
CA ASP A 33 0.61 9.94 -1.61
C ASP A 33 -0.73 9.95 -0.86
N GLY A 34 -1.73 9.21 -1.36
CA GLY A 34 -3.02 9.01 -0.70
C GLY A 34 -3.01 7.92 0.38
N GLY A 35 -1.84 7.36 0.69
CA GLY A 35 -1.65 6.37 1.74
C GLY A 35 -2.49 5.09 1.50
N PHE A 36 -3.02 4.52 2.59
CA PHE A 36 -3.70 3.23 2.53
C PHE A 36 -5.05 3.29 1.80
N ASP A 37 -5.74 4.43 1.80
CA ASP A 37 -7.02 4.57 1.08
C ASP A 37 -6.80 4.52 -0.44
N GLU A 38 -5.72 5.11 -0.94
CA GLU A 38 -5.32 4.96 -2.34
C GLU A 38 -4.97 3.51 -2.68
N TYR A 39 -4.22 2.82 -1.80
CA TYR A 39 -3.92 1.40 -1.97
C TYR A 39 -5.19 0.55 -2.07
N ARG A 40 -6.17 0.78 -1.19
CA ARG A 40 -7.46 0.08 -1.23
C ARG A 40 -8.17 0.29 -2.56
N ASN A 41 -8.25 1.53 -3.04
CA ASN A 41 -8.89 1.84 -4.32
C ASN A 41 -8.22 1.13 -5.50
N ILE A 42 -6.88 1.02 -5.48
CA ILE A 42 -6.11 0.28 -6.49
C ILE A 42 -6.50 -1.19 -6.46
N VAL A 43 -6.50 -1.82 -5.29
CA VAL A 43 -6.85 -3.24 -5.13
C VAL A 43 -8.30 -3.52 -5.55
N GLU A 44 -9.26 -2.68 -5.14
CA GLU A 44 -10.67 -2.82 -5.51
C GLU A 44 -10.87 -2.75 -7.04
N LYS A 45 -10.21 -1.79 -7.69
CA LYS A 45 -10.25 -1.66 -9.15
C LYS A 45 -9.67 -2.88 -9.84
N GLU A 46 -8.55 -3.40 -9.34
CA GLU A 46 -7.91 -4.59 -9.89
C GLU A 46 -8.77 -5.85 -9.73
N LEU A 47 -9.45 -6.00 -8.60
CA LEU A 47 -10.39 -7.11 -8.40
C LEU A 47 -11.56 -7.03 -9.39
N ALA A 48 -12.12 -5.83 -9.58
CA ALA A 48 -13.21 -5.60 -10.53
C ALA A 48 -12.79 -5.87 -11.99
N GLU A 49 -11.57 -5.49 -12.39
CA GLU A 49 -11.03 -5.74 -13.73
C GLU A 49 -10.72 -7.23 -14.00
N ASN A 50 -10.35 -7.98 -12.96
CA ASN A 50 -10.04 -9.41 -13.07
C ASN A 50 -11.27 -10.32 -12.95
N GLY A 51 -12.47 -9.76 -12.75
CA GLY A 51 -13.73 -10.49 -12.74
C GLY A 51 -13.87 -11.49 -11.59
N ILE A 52 -13.23 -11.22 -10.45
CA ILE A 52 -13.38 -11.96 -9.18
C ILE A 52 -14.57 -11.41 -8.40
#